data_AF-A0A1F5NZW4-F1
#
_entry.id   AF-A0A1F5NZW4-F1
#
_cell.length_a   1.000
_cell.length_b   1.000
_cell.length_c   1.000
_cell.angle_alpha   90.00
_cell.angle_beta   90.00
_cell.angle_gamma   90.00
#
_symmetry.space_group_name_H-M   'P 1'
#
loop_
_entity.id
_entity.type
_entity.pdbx_description
1 polymer ?
#
loop_
_entity_poly.entity_id
_entity_poly.type
_entity_poly.pdbx_seq_one_letter_code
_entity_poly.pdbx_strand_id
1 'polypeptide(L)' 'MVFSGIYPKLDLVEIAELDRKLHPWFLGTQFHPEFNSRPWAPQALFDAFVKAAAKQNKN' A
#
# COMPACT_ATOMS: atom_id res chain seq x y z
N MET A 1 11.79 7.74 -4.17
CA MET A 1 10.36 7.87 -3.85
C MET A 1 9.60 7.85 -5.16
N VAL A 2 8.55 7.05 -5.27
CA VAL A 2 7.70 6.94 -6.46
C VAL A 2 6.28 7.34 -6.07
N PHE A 3 5.69 8.31 -6.76
CA PHE A 3 4.30 8.72 -6.55
C PHE A 3 3.41 7.92 -7.48
N SER A 4 2.87 6.80 -6.99
CA SER A 4 2.09 5.83 -7.78
C SER A 4 0.59 6.15 -7.83
N GLY A 5 0.09 6.96 -6.89
CA GLY A 5 -1.28 7.44 -6.87
C GLY A 5 -1.32 8.96 -6.88
N ILE A 6 -1.80 9.53 -7.98
CA ILE A 6 -2.01 10.98 -8.13
C ILE A 6 -3.48 11.21 -8.44
N TYR A 7 -4.11 12.11 -7.69
CA TYR A 7 -5.44 12.61 -8.00
C TYR A 7 -5.32 13.82 -8.94
N PRO A 8 -5.53 13.67 -10.26
CA PRO A 8 -5.14 14.67 -11.26
C PRO A 8 -5.96 15.96 -11.17
N LYS A 9 -7.16 15.92 -10.59
CA LYS A 9 -8.04 17.09 -10.52
C LYS A 9 -7.51 18.17 -9.56
N LEU A 10 -6.82 17.75 -8.50
CA LEU A 10 -6.29 18.66 -7.47
C LEU A 10 -4.77 18.59 -7.36
N ASP A 11 -4.10 17.85 -8.25
CA ASP A 11 -2.66 17.60 -8.21
C ASP A 11 -2.17 17.08 -6.85
N LEU A 12 -2.95 16.19 -6.25
CA LEU A 12 -2.67 15.63 -4.93
C LEU A 12 -2.04 14.25 -5.04
N VAL A 13 -0.97 14.02 -4.29
CA VAL A 13 -0.38 12.69 -4.14
C VAL A 13 -1.18 11.91 -3.11
N GLU A 14 -1.79 10.83 -3.56
CA GLU A 14 -2.61 9.93 -2.73
C GLU A 14 -1.82 8.70 -2.27
N ILE A 15 -0.90 8.19 -3.10
CA ILE A 15 -0.10 6.99 -2.82
C ILE A 15 1.36 7.23 -3.16
N ALA A 16 2.24 6.84 -2.23
CA ALA A 16 3.69 6.90 -2.39
C ALA A 16 4.33 5.55 -2.05
N GLU A 17 5.33 5.15 -2.83
CA GLU A 17 6.06 3.91 -2.70
C GLU A 17 7.58 4.15 -2.73
N LEU A 18 8.35 3.19 -2.22
CA LEU A 18 9.80 3.16 -2.42
C LEU A 18 10.16 2.13 -3.50
N ASP A 19 11.31 2.34 -4.13
CA ASP A 19 11.87 1.34 -5.04
C ASP A 19 12.05 0.01 -4.28
N ARG A 20 11.65 -1.09 -4.92
CA ARG A 20 11.74 -2.44 -4.33
C ARG A 20 13.16 -2.86 -3.98
N LYS A 21 14.17 -2.28 -4.65
CA LYS A 21 15.59 -2.48 -4.31
C LYS A 21 15.97 -1.83 -2.98
N LEU A 22 15.29 -0.74 -2.60
CA LEU A 22 15.51 -0.03 -1.34
C LEU A 22 14.70 -0.63 -0.19
N HIS A 23 13.43 -0.95 -0.45
CA HIS A 23 12.57 -1.60 0.53
C HIS A 23 11.64 -2.61 -0.15
N PRO A 24 11.60 -3.88 0.29
CA PRO A 24 10.90 -4.95 -0.43
C PRO A 24 9.38 -4.73 -0.54
N TRP A 25 8.80 -4.04 0.45
CA TRP A 25 7.40 -3.63 0.43
C TRP A 25 7.22 -2.34 1.22
N PHE A 26 7.02 -1.20 0.55
CA PHE A 26 6.75 0.09 1.19
C PHE A 26 5.62 0.77 0.43
N LEU A 27 4.53 1.09 1.12
CA LEU A 27 3.39 1.80 0.56
C LEU A 27 2.83 2.74 1.63
N GLY A 28 2.74 4.02 1.29
CA GLY A 28 2.06 5.04 2.06
C GLY A 28 0.85 5.54 1.29
N THR A 29 -0.25 5.79 2.00
CA THR A 29 -1.50 6.31 1.44
C THR A 29 -2.00 7.47 2.28
N GLN A 30 -2.62 8.47 1.65
CA GLN A 30 -3.26 9.58 2.36
C GLN A 30 -4.60 9.15 2.96
N PHE A 31 -5.41 8.46 2.16
CA PHE A 31 -6.75 8.02 2.57
C PHE A 31 -6.70 6.85 3.55
N HIS A 32 -7.85 6.54 4.15
CA HIS A 32 -8.04 5.54 5.19
C HIS A 32 -8.65 4.23 4.65
N PRO A 33 -7.87 3.29 4.09
CA PRO A 33 -8.39 2.02 3.59
C PRO A 33 -9.01 1.14 4.67
N GLU A 34 -8.66 1.33 5.95
CA GLU A 34 -9.18 0.58 7.10
C GLU A 34 -10.71 0.66 7.21
N PHE A 35 -11.30 1.83 6.92
CA PHE A 35 -12.76 2.00 7.01
C PHE A 35 -13.52 1.22 5.94
N ASN A 36 -12.86 0.88 4.84
CA ASN A 36 -13.45 0.13 3.73
C ASN A 36 -13.11 -1.36 3.78
N SER A 37 -12.40 -1.85 4.80
CA SER A 37 -12.07 -3.27 4.98
C SER A 37 -13.18 -4.01 5.73
N ARG A 38 -13.46 -5.26 5.35
CA ARG A 38 -14.43 -6.14 6.02
C ARG A 38 -13.81 -7.53 6.24
N PRO A 39 -14.21 -8.28 7.28
CA PRO A 39 -13.65 -9.62 7.55
C PRO A 39 -13.76 -10.60 6.38
N TRP A 40 -14.86 -10.55 5.62
CA TRP A 40 -15.09 -11.41 4.44
C TRP A 40 -14.64 -10.79 3.11
N ALA A 41 -14.23 -9.52 3.13
CA ALA A 41 -13.79 -8.77 1.97
C ALA A 41 -12.68 -7.79 2.42
N PRO A 42 -11.47 -8.31 2.68
CA PRO A 42 -10.36 -7.47 3.13
C PRO A 42 -9.96 -6.51 2.01
N GLN A 43 -9.57 -5.29 2.40
CA GLN A 43 -9.00 -4.35 1.44
C GLN A 43 -7.69 -4.89 0.86
N ALA A 44 -7.51 -4.69 -0.44
CA ALA A 44 -6.40 -5.24 -1.20
C ALA A 44 -5.02 -4.80 -0.65
N LEU A 45 -4.92 -3.58 -0.13
CA LEU A 45 -3.68 -3.05 0.45
C LEU A 45 -3.24 -3.85 1.70
N PHE A 46 -4.19 -4.21 2.58
CA PHE A 46 -3.87 -4.99 3.78
C PHE A 46 -3.56 -6.45 3.43
N ASP A 47 -4.32 -7.06 2.52
CA ASP A 47 -4.04 -8.41 2.05
C ASP A 47 -2.64 -8.51 1.39
N ALA A 48 -2.29 -7.53 0.55
CA ALA A 48 -0.96 -7.45 -0.05
C ALA A 48 0.15 -7.23 0.99
N PHE A 49 -0.09 -6.37 1.99
CA PHE A 49 0.85 -6.13 3.09
C PHE A 49 1.16 -7.42 3.87
N VAL A 50 0.11 -8.12 4.32
CA VAL A 50 0.27 -9.35 5.11
C VAL A 50 0.99 -10.43 4.29
N LYS A 51 0.66 -10.57 3.00
CA LYS A 51 1.37 -11.50 2.10
C LYS A 51 2.85 -11.14 1.95
N ALA A 52 3.18 -9.87 1.82
CA ALA A 52 4.57 -9.41 1.72
C ALA A 52 5.33 -9.67 3.03
N ALA A 53 4.72 -9.36 4.18
CA ALA A 53 5.29 -9.63 5.50
C ALA A 53 5.50 -11.13 5.72
N ALA A 54 4.51 -11.97 5.37
CA ALA A 54 4.62 -13.43 5.46
C ALA A 54 5.73 -13.98 4.57
N LYS A 55 5.90 -13.43 3.36
CA LYS A 55 7.00 -13.81 2.46
C LYS A 55 8.36 -13.43 3.05
N GLN A 56 8.47 -12.29 3.72
CA GLN A 56 9.72 -11.83 4.33
C GLN A 56 10.06 -12.60 5.62
N ASN A 57 9.04 -13.07 6.36
CA ASN A 57 9.19 -13.90 7.56
C ASN A 57 9.35 -15.40 7.28
N LYS A 58 9.36 -15.83 6.01
CA LYS A 58 9.73 -17.22 5.69
C LYS A 58 11.24 -17.36 5.92
N ASN A 59 11.59 -17.95 7.06
CA ASN A 59 12.90 -18.56 7.31
C ASN A 59 13.26 -19.54 6.19
#